data_AF-A1RWT6-F1
#
_entry.id   AF-A1RWT6-F1
#
_cell.length_a   1.000
_cell.length_b   1.000
_cell.length_c   1.000
_cell.angle_alpha   90.00
_cell.angle_beta   90.00
_cell.angle_gamma   90.00
#
_symmetry.space_group_name_H-M   'P 1'
#
loop_
_entity.id
_entity.type
_entity.pdbx_description
1 polymer ?
#
loop_
_entity_poly.entity_id
_entity_poly.type
_entity_poly.pdbx_seq_one_letter_code
_entity_poly.pdbx_strand_id
1 'polypeptide(L)'
;MPWIGIGKKCLENEQEVAKYLEDSGVQVLKKFELEIEVDGEWIPFLVFEVLGFVEGLSEDLSRNFQCPTLESGPHLVLGEVSAKLWDEAVKVVFPDGGSRIIPVFTFDAFLDIRVPTKKVKGLKGQLILAGRVFELPLSKDDLLFIAKLDKKYLEKIEKAVAVYGLDKILSKEAQAELAGKPSKKSLSYEVDYESGMALVMLENKIQTIGIPRLAVLLAEEEMYRDIREIYGKISEELKEKMKEALLDYYEFRKLSGRSLKDLEELLKELGVEVK
;
A
#
# COMPACT_ATOMS: atom_id res chain seq x y z
N MET A 1 21.07 9.80 4.28
CA MET A 1 21.74 10.84 5.09
C MET A 1 22.17 10.23 6.39
N PRO A 2 23.36 10.57 6.91
CA PRO A 2 23.83 10.05 8.18
C PRO A 2 23.00 10.52 9.36
N TRP A 3 22.92 9.68 10.39
CA TRP A 3 22.20 9.93 11.63
C TRP A 3 23.10 9.72 12.83
N ILE A 4 22.90 10.53 13.86
CA ILE A 4 23.42 10.30 15.22
C ILE A 4 22.24 10.42 16.19
N GLY A 5 22.20 9.59 17.21
CA GLY A 5 21.16 9.69 18.23
C GLY A 5 21.64 9.39 19.63
N ILE A 6 20.84 9.83 20.60
CA ILE A 6 21.06 9.65 22.02
C ILE A 6 19.77 9.16 22.70
N GLY A 7 19.90 8.23 23.64
CA GLY A 7 18.79 7.65 24.36
C GLY A 7 18.05 8.71 25.18
N LYS A 8 16.73 8.84 24.97
CA LYS A 8 15.92 9.88 25.62
C LYS A 8 15.85 9.75 27.14
N LYS A 9 15.99 8.52 27.67
CA LYS A 9 15.84 8.25 29.12
C LYS A 9 16.93 8.89 29.98
N CYS A 10 18.10 9.15 29.41
CA CYS A 10 19.25 9.74 30.10
C CYS A 10 19.68 11.07 29.47
N LEU A 11 18.89 11.60 28.53
CA LEU A 11 19.13 12.90 27.94
C LEU A 11 18.67 14.00 28.90
N GLU A 12 19.63 14.68 29.53
CA GLU A 12 19.34 15.81 30.41
C GLU A 12 19.22 17.14 29.64
N ASN A 13 20.09 17.36 28.64
CA ASN A 13 20.15 18.60 27.88
C ASN A 13 20.42 18.37 26.39
N GLU A 14 19.41 18.59 25.56
CA GLU A 14 19.51 18.49 24.10
C GLU A 14 20.52 19.47 23.48
N GLN A 15 20.66 20.67 24.04
CA GLN A 15 21.54 21.70 23.49
C GLN A 15 23.01 21.33 23.65
N GLU A 16 23.35 20.63 24.73
CA GLU A 16 24.70 20.15 24.98
C GLU A 16 25.13 19.11 23.96
N VAL A 17 24.23 18.18 23.62
CA VAL A 17 24.46 17.18 22.58
C VAL A 17 24.63 17.84 21.22
N ALA A 18 23.76 18.78 20.87
CA ALA A 18 23.86 19.50 19.59
C ALA A 18 25.21 20.25 19.47
N LYS A 19 25.64 20.92 20.53
CA LYS A 19 26.93 21.60 20.58
C LYS A 19 28.10 20.62 20.44
N TYR A 20 28.05 19.48 21.12
CA TYR A 20 29.08 18.44 21.00
C TYR A 20 29.23 17.94 19.55
N LEU A 21 28.11 17.76 18.83
CA LEU A 21 28.14 17.36 17.42
C LEU A 21 28.80 18.43 16.55
N GLU A 22 28.45 19.70 16.74
CA GLU A 22 29.06 20.82 16.00
C GLU A 22 30.56 20.93 16.28
N ASP A 23 30.98 20.83 17.54
CA ASP A 23 32.39 20.83 17.96
C ASP A 23 33.16 19.64 17.38
N SER A 24 32.47 18.53 17.09
CA SER A 24 33.01 17.34 16.42
C SER A 24 33.05 17.46 14.89
N GLY A 25 32.71 18.63 14.33
CA GLY A 25 32.73 18.88 12.88
C GLY A 25 31.50 18.35 12.14
N VAL A 26 30.40 18.07 12.85
CA VAL A 26 29.16 17.53 12.30
C VAL A 26 28.04 18.58 12.38
N GLN A 27 27.44 18.92 11.24
CA GLN A 27 26.35 19.91 11.20
C GLN A 27 24.99 19.23 11.36
N VAL A 28 24.21 19.67 12.34
CA VAL A 28 22.83 19.20 12.54
C VAL A 28 21.88 19.86 11.54
N LEU A 29 21.12 19.04 10.81
CA LEU A 29 20.12 19.51 9.84
C LEU A 29 18.70 19.52 10.42
N LYS A 30 18.28 18.38 10.99
CA LYS A 30 16.95 18.22 11.58
C LYS A 30 16.98 17.22 12.72
N LYS A 31 15.94 17.26 13.54
CA LYS A 31 15.75 16.35 14.68
C LYS A 31 14.44 15.60 14.54
N PHE A 32 14.43 14.36 14.99
CA PHE A 32 13.24 13.53 15.05
C PHE A 32 13.43 12.43 16.09
N GLU A 33 12.34 11.71 16.40
CA GLU A 33 12.37 10.64 17.39
C GLU A 33 12.17 9.29 16.71
N LEU A 34 12.84 8.27 17.25
CA LEU A 34 12.63 6.88 16.87
C LEU A 34 12.79 5.97 18.07
N GLU A 35 12.19 4.78 17.99
CA GLU A 35 12.46 3.69 18.94
C GLU A 35 13.12 2.54 18.19
N ILE A 36 14.16 1.95 18.77
CA ILE A 36 14.83 0.76 18.21
C ILE A 36 14.66 -0.41 19.17
N GLU A 37 14.31 -1.55 18.62
CA GLU A 37 14.31 -2.82 19.34
C GLU A 37 15.74 -3.38 19.40
N VAL A 38 16.30 -3.45 20.61
CA VAL A 38 17.60 -4.05 20.89
C VAL A 38 17.41 -5.15 21.92
N ASP A 39 17.80 -6.38 21.57
CA ASP A 39 17.72 -7.56 22.45
C ASP A 39 16.33 -7.76 23.12
N GLY A 40 15.26 -7.37 22.42
CA GLY A 40 13.86 -7.49 22.86
C GLY A 40 13.30 -6.26 23.58
N GLU A 41 14.12 -5.24 23.84
CA GLU A 41 13.70 -3.99 24.48
C GLU A 41 13.62 -2.84 23.49
N TRP A 42 12.56 -2.01 23.60
CA TRP A 42 12.41 -0.79 22.83
C TRP A 42 13.11 0.38 23.53
N ILE A 43 14.12 0.94 22.87
CA ILE A 43 14.89 2.06 23.38
C ILE A 43 14.53 3.31 22.57
N PRO A 44 13.98 4.37 23.21
CA PRO A 44 13.66 5.62 22.54
C PRO A 44 14.91 6.50 22.39
N PHE A 45 15.10 7.05 21.19
CA PHE A 45 16.21 7.95 20.84
C PHE A 45 15.69 9.29 20.33
N LEU A 46 16.38 10.36 20.71
CA LEU A 46 16.36 11.61 19.96
C LEU A 46 17.46 11.50 18.90
N VAL A 47 17.10 11.69 17.63
CA VAL A 47 17.99 11.50 16.49
C VAL A 47 18.14 12.79 15.71
N PHE A 48 19.39 13.06 15.37
CA PHE A 48 19.86 14.17 14.57
C PHE A 48 20.20 13.62 13.19
N GLU A 49 19.53 14.13 12.15
CA GLU A 49 20.03 14.00 10.80
C GLU A 49 21.12 15.04 10.60
N VAL A 50 22.27 14.61 10.09
CA VAL A 50 23.49 15.42 10.10
C VAL A 50 24.22 15.40 8.75
N LEU A 51 25.07 16.41 8.54
CA LEU A 51 26.11 16.44 7.53
C LEU A 51 27.47 16.25 8.21
N GLY A 52 28.25 15.30 7.72
CA GLY A 52 29.57 14.98 8.26
C GLY A 52 29.82 13.48 8.34
N PHE A 53 31.02 13.11 8.78
CA PHE A 53 31.39 11.73 9.04
C PHE A 53 30.93 11.35 10.44
N VAL A 54 30.21 10.23 10.57
CA VAL A 54 29.56 9.81 11.81
C VAL A 54 30.09 8.50 12.38
N GLU A 55 30.92 7.78 11.63
CA GLU A 55 31.42 6.47 12.04
C GLU A 55 32.32 6.60 13.28
N GLY A 56 31.97 5.86 14.33
CA GLY A 56 32.66 5.88 15.61
C GLY A 56 32.21 7.00 16.56
N LEU A 57 31.49 8.02 16.07
CA LEU A 57 31.07 9.15 16.88
C LEU A 57 30.07 8.73 17.98
N SER A 58 29.27 7.69 17.73
CA SER A 58 28.37 7.13 18.75
C SER A 58 29.12 6.62 19.98
N GLU A 59 30.34 6.08 19.84
CA GLU A 59 31.13 5.57 20.95
C GLU A 59 31.58 6.70 21.88
N ASP A 60 32.08 7.80 21.31
CA ASP A 60 32.49 8.98 22.06
C ASP A 60 31.30 9.62 22.77
N LEU A 61 30.17 9.73 22.06
CA LEU A 61 28.93 10.28 22.60
C LEU A 61 28.41 9.41 23.76
N SER A 62 28.47 8.08 23.65
CA SER A 62 28.02 7.15 24.69
C SER A 62 28.86 7.28 25.96
N ARG A 63 30.18 7.41 25.82
CA ARG A 63 31.11 7.60 26.94
C ARG A 63 30.93 8.95 27.62
N ASN A 64 30.73 10.02 26.86
CA ASN A 64 30.63 11.37 27.42
C ASN A 64 29.29 11.61 28.12
N PHE A 65 28.18 11.13 27.53
CA PHE A 65 26.84 11.37 28.06
C PHE A 65 26.31 10.20 28.92
N GLN A 66 27.09 9.11 29.07
CA GLN A 66 26.69 7.90 29.80
C GLN A 66 25.30 7.38 29.37
N CYS A 67 25.04 7.45 28.07
CA CYS A 67 23.78 7.10 27.43
C CYS A 67 23.97 6.04 26.34
N PRO A 68 22.96 5.22 26.06
CA PRO A 68 22.88 4.53 24.78
C PRO A 68 22.84 5.56 23.65
N THR A 69 23.62 5.35 22.61
CA THR A 69 23.69 6.24 21.44
C THR A 69 23.61 5.41 20.18
N LEU A 70 23.36 6.07 19.06
CA LEU A 70 23.35 5.41 17.76
C LEU A 70 24.04 6.24 16.70
N GLU A 71 24.53 5.54 15.67
CA GLU A 71 24.94 6.12 14.41
C GLU A 71 24.36 5.33 13.24
N SER A 72 24.09 6.00 12.12
CA SER A 72 23.73 5.39 10.84
C SER A 72 24.38 6.17 9.70
N GLY A 73 24.80 5.48 8.65
CA GLY A 73 25.43 6.12 7.52
C GLY A 73 25.79 5.10 6.43
N PRO A 74 26.46 5.54 5.35
CA PRO A 74 26.89 4.66 4.26
C PRO A 74 27.79 3.49 4.71
N HIS A 75 28.45 3.61 5.85
CA HIS A 75 29.27 2.56 6.46
C HIS A 75 28.46 1.42 7.09
N LEU A 76 27.14 1.60 7.25
CA LEU A 76 26.22 0.63 7.87
C LEU A 76 25.19 0.10 6.86
N VAL A 77 25.67 -0.27 5.68
CA VAL A 77 24.90 -1.03 4.68
C VAL A 77 25.17 -2.52 4.86
N LEU A 78 24.11 -3.30 5.05
CA LEU A 78 24.18 -4.75 5.23
C LEU A 78 23.66 -5.45 3.98
N GLY A 79 24.46 -6.37 3.44
CA GLY A 79 24.14 -7.12 2.22
C GLY A 79 24.84 -6.57 0.98
N GLU A 80 24.46 -7.11 -0.18
CA GLU A 80 25.08 -6.78 -1.45
C GLU A 80 24.24 -5.79 -2.25
N VAL A 81 24.73 -4.56 -2.40
CA VAL A 81 24.07 -3.53 -3.22
C VAL A 81 23.91 -4.00 -4.68
N SER A 82 24.85 -4.82 -5.18
CA SER A 82 24.79 -5.46 -6.50
C SER A 82 23.60 -6.40 -6.68
N ALA A 83 23.12 -7.01 -5.59
CA ALA A 83 21.93 -7.85 -5.60
C ALA A 83 20.62 -7.04 -5.62
N LYS A 84 20.71 -5.69 -5.65
CA LYS A 84 19.57 -4.75 -5.69
C LYS A 84 18.67 -4.81 -4.44
N LEU A 85 19.12 -5.46 -3.39
CA LEU A 85 18.41 -5.61 -2.13
C LEU A 85 19.43 -5.53 -0.99
N TRP A 86 19.27 -4.58 -0.08
CA TRP A 86 20.14 -4.42 1.07
C TRP A 86 19.38 -3.82 2.25
N ASP A 87 19.93 -3.96 3.44
CA ASP A 87 19.42 -3.27 4.62
C ASP A 87 20.33 -2.09 4.97
N GLU A 88 19.72 -0.98 5.38
CA GLU A 88 20.42 0.13 6.04
C GLU A 88 20.25 -0.05 7.54
N ALA A 89 21.36 0.05 8.28
CA ALA A 89 21.39 -0.24 9.69
C ALA A 89 21.80 0.97 10.55
N VAL A 90 21.53 0.84 11.84
CA VAL A 90 22.08 1.68 12.89
C VAL A 90 23.01 0.82 13.74
N LYS A 91 24.12 1.39 14.19
CA LYS A 91 24.93 0.82 15.27
C LYS A 91 24.50 1.51 16.56
N VAL A 92 23.97 0.75 17.51
CA VAL A 92 23.66 1.20 18.86
C VAL A 92 24.85 0.88 19.75
N VAL A 93 25.36 1.87 20.47
CA VAL A 93 26.46 1.75 21.43
C VAL A 93 25.94 2.02 22.83
N PHE A 94 26.35 1.20 23.79
CA PHE A 94 25.96 1.28 25.19
C PHE A 94 27.10 1.84 26.06
N PRO A 95 26.80 2.43 27.23
CA PRO A 95 27.81 2.99 28.13
C PRO A 95 28.85 1.98 28.63
N ASP A 96 28.51 0.69 28.64
CA ASP A 96 29.41 -0.41 29.00
C ASP A 96 30.41 -0.78 27.89
N GLY A 97 30.35 -0.09 26.73
CA GLY A 97 31.16 -0.35 25.55
C GLY A 97 30.59 -1.43 24.64
N GLY A 98 29.48 -2.07 25.01
CA GLY A 98 28.76 -3.00 24.15
C GLY A 98 28.16 -2.30 22.93
N SER A 99 28.06 -3.01 21.81
CA SER A 99 27.35 -2.49 20.64
C SER A 99 26.54 -3.55 19.90
N ARG A 100 25.53 -3.09 19.15
CA ARG A 100 24.64 -3.91 18.32
C ARG A 100 24.38 -3.20 17.00
N ILE A 101 24.41 -3.94 15.89
CA ILE A 101 24.00 -3.43 14.58
C ILE A 101 22.57 -3.91 14.31
N ILE A 102 21.67 -2.95 14.08
CA ILE A 102 20.24 -3.21 13.91
C ILE A 102 19.78 -2.68 12.54
N PRO A 103 19.24 -3.54 11.65
CA PRO A 103 18.69 -3.07 10.38
C PRO A 103 17.41 -2.26 10.62
N VAL A 104 17.36 -1.03 10.09
CA VAL A 104 16.24 -0.09 10.27
C VAL A 104 15.46 0.15 8.99
N PHE A 105 16.08 0.02 7.81
CA PHE A 105 15.37 -0.04 6.54
C PHE A 105 15.82 -1.24 5.71
N THR A 106 14.89 -1.74 4.91
CA THR A 106 15.19 -2.57 3.74
C THR A 106 14.99 -1.73 2.49
N PHE A 107 16.00 -1.69 1.63
CA PHE A 107 15.92 -1.06 0.32
C PHE A 107 15.85 -2.12 -0.78
N ASP A 108 14.83 -2.04 -1.62
CA ASP A 108 14.62 -2.89 -2.79
C ASP A 108 14.62 -2.03 -4.05
N ALA A 109 15.69 -2.14 -4.83
CA ALA A 109 15.89 -1.40 -6.06
C ALA A 109 15.11 -1.97 -7.26
N PHE A 110 14.48 -3.15 -7.16
CA PHE A 110 13.53 -3.61 -8.19
C PHE A 110 12.20 -2.87 -8.09
N LEU A 111 11.81 -2.53 -6.86
CA LEU A 111 10.59 -1.79 -6.55
C LEU A 111 10.84 -0.31 -6.22
N ASP A 112 12.09 0.16 -6.30
CA ASP A 112 12.54 1.49 -5.85
C ASP A 112 11.86 1.91 -4.53
N ILE A 113 11.90 1.01 -3.56
CA ILE A 113 11.18 1.15 -2.28
C ILE A 113 12.16 1.00 -1.12
N ARG A 114 11.95 1.81 -0.08
CA ARG A 114 12.70 1.80 1.17
C ARG A 114 11.70 1.66 2.31
N VAL A 115 11.68 0.52 2.99
CA VAL A 115 10.65 0.18 3.98
C VAL A 115 11.26 0.00 5.37
N PRO A 116 10.71 0.62 6.43
CA PRO A 116 11.17 0.38 7.79
C PRO A 116 11.03 -1.10 8.18
N THR A 117 12.05 -1.61 8.88
CA THR A 117 11.99 -2.96 9.45
C THR A 117 11.07 -2.99 10.66
N LYS A 118 10.77 -4.19 11.15
CA LYS A 118 9.98 -4.37 12.39
C LYS A 118 10.73 -3.94 13.66
N LYS A 119 12.04 -3.68 13.57
CA LYS A 119 12.91 -3.33 14.71
C LYS A 119 12.97 -1.82 14.97
N VAL A 120 12.19 -1.02 14.25
CA VAL A 120 12.21 0.43 14.38
C VAL A 120 10.80 1.01 14.33
N LYS A 121 10.53 2.02 15.15
CA LYS A 121 9.32 2.87 15.11
C LYS A 121 9.71 4.32 14.90
N GLY A 122 8.78 5.11 14.36
CA GLY A 122 9.00 6.54 14.09
C GLY A 122 9.59 6.83 12.71
N LEU A 123 9.92 5.80 11.93
CA LEU A 123 10.37 5.93 10.55
C LEU A 123 9.23 5.66 9.57
N LYS A 124 9.23 6.42 8.48
CA LYS A 124 8.31 6.24 7.36
C LYS A 124 9.04 5.64 6.17
N GLY A 125 8.35 4.80 5.41
CA GLY A 125 8.89 4.24 4.18
C GLY A 125 8.84 5.25 3.05
N GLN A 126 9.48 4.90 1.95
CA GLN A 126 9.51 5.71 0.75
C GLN A 126 9.36 4.81 -0.48
N LEU A 127 8.61 5.28 -1.46
CA LEU A 127 8.46 4.64 -2.76
C LEU A 127 8.79 5.67 -3.84
N ILE A 128 9.62 5.30 -4.80
CA ILE A 128 10.00 6.19 -5.91
C ILE A 128 9.29 5.73 -7.18
N LEU A 129 8.46 6.61 -7.73
CA LEU A 129 7.75 6.40 -9.00
C LEU A 129 7.95 7.62 -9.89
N ALA A 130 8.35 7.39 -11.14
CA ALA A 130 8.57 8.46 -12.13
C ALA A 130 9.49 9.60 -11.64
N GLY A 131 10.50 9.28 -10.83
CA GLY A 131 11.42 10.26 -10.24
C GLY A 131 10.85 11.06 -9.06
N ARG A 132 9.60 10.81 -8.65
CA ARG A 132 8.98 11.40 -7.47
C ARG A 132 9.06 10.45 -6.28
N VAL A 133 9.41 11.00 -5.13
CA VAL A 133 9.42 10.28 -3.84
C VAL A 133 8.04 10.42 -3.20
N PHE A 134 7.44 9.28 -2.87
CA PHE A 134 6.20 9.17 -2.12
C PHE A 134 6.52 8.62 -0.73
N GLU A 135 5.91 9.20 0.29
CA GLU A 135 6.01 8.70 1.65
C GLU A 135 5.05 7.52 1.85
N LEU A 136 5.49 6.49 2.57
CA LEU A 136 4.67 5.32 2.88
C LEU A 136 4.18 5.36 4.33
N PRO A 137 2.93 4.93 4.60
CA PRO A 137 1.96 4.39 3.62
C PRO A 137 1.38 5.46 2.67
N LEU A 138 1.13 5.09 1.40
CA LEU A 138 0.56 5.98 0.38
C LEU A 138 -0.82 6.45 0.79
N SER A 139 -1.06 7.75 0.65
CA SER A 139 -2.37 8.35 0.85
C SER A 139 -3.30 8.11 -0.33
N LYS A 140 -4.57 8.43 -0.15
CA LYS A 140 -5.57 8.49 -1.23
C LYS A 140 -5.11 9.37 -2.39
N ASP A 141 -4.62 10.57 -2.08
CA ASP A 141 -4.25 11.54 -3.10
C ASP A 141 -3.04 11.07 -3.90
N ASP A 142 -2.12 10.35 -3.24
CA ASP A 142 -1.01 9.68 -3.92
C ASP A 142 -1.51 8.63 -4.91
N LEU A 143 -2.47 7.77 -4.52
CA LEU A 143 -3.06 6.80 -5.43
C LEU A 143 -3.78 7.44 -6.61
N LEU A 144 -4.58 8.50 -6.37
CA LEU A 144 -5.26 9.23 -7.44
C LEU A 144 -4.26 9.90 -8.40
N PHE A 145 -3.14 10.40 -7.88
CA PHE A 145 -2.07 10.94 -8.69
C PHE A 145 -1.41 9.83 -9.52
N ILE A 146 -1.05 8.71 -8.90
CA ILE A 146 -0.36 7.59 -9.57
C ILE A 146 -1.26 6.94 -10.62
N ALA A 147 -2.56 6.82 -10.38
CA ALA A 147 -3.54 6.29 -11.33
C ALA A 147 -3.69 7.14 -12.59
N LYS A 148 -3.38 8.45 -12.53
CA LYS A 148 -3.35 9.36 -13.69
C LYS A 148 -2.08 9.24 -14.51
N LEU A 149 -1.07 8.53 -14.02
CA LEU A 149 0.15 8.23 -14.76
C LEU A 149 -0.08 7.01 -15.66
N ASP A 150 0.97 6.23 -15.86
CA ASP A 150 0.98 4.99 -16.64
C ASP A 150 0.61 3.78 -15.75
N LYS A 151 -0.13 2.82 -16.31
CA LYS A 151 -0.57 1.58 -15.64
C LYS A 151 0.58 0.83 -14.97
N LYS A 152 1.80 0.87 -15.54
CA LYS A 152 2.98 0.21 -14.96
C LYS A 152 3.30 0.65 -13.52
N TYR A 153 2.91 1.87 -13.13
CA TYR A 153 3.15 2.37 -11.77
C TYR A 153 2.16 1.77 -10.77
N LEU A 154 0.92 1.48 -11.18
CA LEU A 154 -0.05 0.75 -10.36
C LEU A 154 0.39 -0.71 -10.16
N GLU A 155 0.86 -1.37 -11.22
CA GLU A 155 1.41 -2.73 -11.13
C GLU A 155 2.61 -2.81 -10.16
N LYS A 156 3.40 -1.74 -10.09
CA LYS A 156 4.51 -1.64 -9.14
C LYS A 156 4.04 -1.53 -7.69
N ILE A 157 2.95 -0.79 -7.44
CA ILE A 157 2.31 -0.74 -6.11
C ILE A 157 1.75 -2.11 -5.74
N GLU A 158 1.07 -2.79 -6.66
CA GLU A 158 0.52 -4.14 -6.43
C GLU A 158 1.62 -5.13 -6.02
N LYS A 159 2.76 -5.10 -6.72
CA LYS A 159 3.94 -5.90 -6.35
C LYS A 159 4.50 -5.53 -4.98
N ALA A 160 4.58 -4.23 -4.66
CA ALA A 160 5.03 -3.79 -3.34
C ALA A 160 4.09 -4.26 -2.22
N VAL A 161 2.76 -4.23 -2.45
CA VAL A 161 1.75 -4.77 -1.52
C VAL A 161 1.95 -6.27 -1.33
N ALA A 162 2.19 -7.02 -2.40
CA ALA A 162 2.39 -8.47 -2.33
C ALA A 162 3.65 -8.86 -1.53
N VAL A 163 4.71 -8.05 -1.60
CA VAL A 163 5.99 -8.34 -0.91
C VAL A 163 6.00 -7.82 0.53
N TYR A 164 5.57 -6.58 0.77
CA TYR A 164 5.73 -5.89 2.05
C TYR A 164 4.45 -5.81 2.88
N GLY A 165 3.32 -6.20 2.31
CA GLY A 165 2.02 -6.18 2.96
C GLY A 165 1.26 -4.87 2.76
N LEU A 166 -0.06 -4.98 2.76
CA LEU A 166 -0.99 -3.88 2.47
C LEU A 166 -0.80 -2.68 3.42
N ASP A 167 -0.70 -2.94 4.73
CA ASP A 167 -0.64 -1.90 5.76
C ASP A 167 0.63 -1.05 5.73
N LYS A 168 1.72 -1.59 5.17
CA LYS A 168 2.97 -0.84 5.01
C LYS A 168 2.95 0.05 3.77
N ILE A 169 2.17 -0.32 2.76
CA ILE A 169 2.18 0.33 1.46
C ILE A 169 1.03 1.33 1.33
N LEU A 170 -0.17 1.03 1.85
CA LEU A 170 -1.37 1.84 1.69
C LEU A 170 -1.93 2.29 3.03
N SER A 171 -2.27 3.57 3.14
CA SER A 171 -2.93 4.12 4.32
C SER A 171 -4.31 3.50 4.51
N LYS A 172 -4.86 3.54 5.74
CA LYS A 172 -6.20 3.00 6.01
C LYS A 172 -7.28 3.69 5.18
N GLU A 173 -7.15 4.99 4.92
CA GLU A 173 -8.05 5.75 4.07
C GLU A 173 -7.96 5.29 2.61
N ALA A 174 -6.74 5.05 2.12
CA ALA A 174 -6.51 4.52 0.78
C ALA A 174 -7.06 3.09 0.63
N GLN A 175 -6.85 2.23 1.63
CA GLN A 175 -7.43 0.89 1.69
C GLN A 175 -8.96 0.94 1.73
N ALA A 176 -9.55 1.83 2.51
CA ALA A 176 -11.00 1.99 2.61
C ALA A 176 -11.62 2.50 1.31
N GLU A 177 -10.89 3.21 0.44
CA GLU A 177 -11.38 3.56 -0.90
C GLU A 177 -11.24 2.41 -1.89
N LEU A 178 -10.20 1.58 -1.76
CA LEU A 178 -10.07 0.34 -2.52
C LEU A 178 -11.10 -0.72 -2.10
N ALA A 179 -11.46 -0.76 -0.81
CA ALA A 179 -12.47 -1.66 -0.24
C ALA A 179 -13.90 -1.09 -0.31
N GLY A 180 -14.02 0.25 -0.28
CA GLY A 180 -15.28 1.01 -0.38
C GLY A 180 -15.69 1.31 -1.82
N LYS A 181 -14.86 0.92 -2.78
CA LYS A 181 -15.34 0.45 -4.07
C LYS A 181 -15.53 -1.06 -3.92
N PRO A 182 -16.74 -1.63 -3.97
CA PRO A 182 -16.82 -2.95 -4.57
C PRO A 182 -16.01 -2.85 -5.86
N SER A 183 -15.10 -3.80 -6.09
CA SER A 183 -14.59 -3.99 -7.43
C SER A 183 -15.82 -4.14 -8.31
N LYS A 184 -16.25 -3.04 -8.96
CA LYS A 184 -16.76 -3.16 -10.30
C LYS A 184 -15.61 -3.86 -10.99
N LYS A 185 -15.75 -5.17 -11.20
CA LYS A 185 -15.02 -5.78 -12.30
C LYS A 185 -15.27 -4.81 -13.44
N SER A 186 -14.23 -4.31 -14.10
CA SER A 186 -14.42 -3.46 -15.26
C SER A 186 -14.98 -4.37 -16.37
N LEU A 187 -16.27 -4.70 -16.25
CA LEU A 187 -17.06 -5.44 -17.21
C LEU A 187 -17.31 -4.46 -18.35
N SER A 188 -16.35 -4.34 -19.26
CA SER A 188 -16.58 -3.68 -20.54
C SER A 188 -17.16 -4.72 -21.49
N TYR A 189 -18.25 -4.38 -22.14
CA TYR A 189 -18.93 -5.28 -23.06
C TYR A 189 -19.38 -4.54 -24.33
N GLU A 190 -19.39 -5.25 -25.44
CA GLU A 190 -20.01 -4.84 -26.70
C GLU A 190 -21.08 -5.87 -27.05
N VAL A 191 -22.29 -5.40 -27.38
CA VAL A 191 -23.43 -6.28 -27.70
C VAL A 191 -23.67 -6.27 -29.20
N ASP A 192 -23.68 -7.46 -29.78
CA ASP A 192 -24.22 -7.70 -31.11
C ASP A 192 -25.67 -8.16 -30.97
N TYR A 193 -26.58 -7.20 -31.15
CA TYR A 193 -28.02 -7.42 -31.03
C TYR A 193 -28.60 -8.30 -32.15
N GLU A 194 -27.90 -8.43 -33.28
CA GLU A 194 -28.34 -9.27 -34.41
C GLU A 194 -28.03 -10.74 -34.13
N SER A 195 -26.84 -11.05 -33.59
CA SER A 195 -26.45 -12.42 -33.25
C SER A 195 -26.91 -12.88 -31.86
N GLY A 196 -27.36 -11.96 -31.00
CA GLY A 196 -27.77 -12.26 -29.63
C GLY A 196 -26.60 -12.55 -28.68
N MET A 197 -25.40 -12.11 -29.07
CA MET A 197 -24.15 -12.35 -28.36
C MET A 197 -23.52 -11.04 -27.88
N ALA A 198 -22.64 -11.16 -26.88
CA ALA A 198 -21.86 -10.05 -26.38
C ALA A 198 -20.40 -10.46 -26.20
N LEU A 199 -19.50 -9.56 -26.61
CA LEU A 199 -18.09 -9.66 -26.33
C LEU A 199 -17.83 -8.99 -24.98
N VAL A 200 -17.32 -9.74 -24.01
CA VAL A 200 -17.14 -9.29 -22.64
C VAL A 200 -15.68 -9.40 -22.24
N MET A 201 -15.15 -8.32 -21.68
CA MET A 201 -13.82 -8.31 -21.06
C MET A 201 -13.96 -8.51 -19.55
N LEU A 202 -13.40 -9.61 -19.05
CA LEU A 202 -13.32 -9.93 -17.62
C LEU A 202 -11.86 -10.21 -17.28
N GLU A 203 -11.28 -9.44 -16.37
CA GLU A 203 -9.91 -9.67 -15.84
C GLU A 203 -8.85 -9.88 -16.96
N ASN A 204 -8.91 -9.05 -18.01
CA ASN A 204 -8.05 -9.11 -19.21
C ASN A 204 -8.25 -10.34 -20.13
N LYS A 205 -9.35 -11.10 -19.99
CA LYS A 205 -9.76 -12.13 -20.95
C LYS A 205 -10.99 -11.66 -21.72
N ILE A 206 -10.92 -11.78 -23.04
CA ILE A 206 -12.06 -11.55 -23.94
C ILE A 206 -12.80 -12.87 -24.08
N GLN A 207 -14.09 -12.87 -23.77
CA GLN A 207 -14.98 -14.00 -24.01
C GLN A 207 -16.24 -13.56 -24.74
N THR A 208 -16.77 -14.43 -25.57
CA THR A 208 -18.06 -14.23 -26.25
C THR A 208 -19.12 -15.02 -25.50
N ILE A 209 -20.16 -14.35 -25.01
CA ILE A 209 -21.24 -14.96 -24.24
C ILE A 209 -22.60 -14.55 -24.82
N GLY A 210 -23.64 -15.32 -24.53
CA GLY A 210 -25.00 -14.93 -24.90
C GLY A 210 -25.53 -13.78 -24.04
N ILE A 211 -26.44 -12.99 -24.60
CA ILE A 211 -27.13 -11.88 -23.91
C ILE A 211 -27.77 -12.29 -22.56
N PRO A 212 -28.41 -13.47 -22.40
CA PRO A 212 -28.92 -13.90 -21.10
C PRO A 212 -27.83 -14.05 -20.04
N ARG A 213 -26.65 -14.56 -20.42
CA ARG A 213 -25.50 -14.69 -19.52
C ARG A 213 -24.89 -13.33 -19.19
N LEU A 214 -24.86 -12.40 -20.14
CA LEU A 214 -24.45 -11.02 -19.89
C LEU A 214 -25.37 -10.33 -18.87
N ALA A 215 -26.69 -10.52 -18.96
CA ALA A 215 -27.63 -9.92 -18.02
C ALA A 215 -27.37 -10.36 -16.57
N VAL A 216 -27.05 -11.64 -16.37
CA VAL A 216 -26.67 -12.18 -15.05
C VAL A 216 -25.37 -11.53 -14.56
N LEU A 217 -24.35 -11.38 -15.42
CA LEU A 217 -23.10 -10.69 -15.05
C LEU A 217 -23.33 -9.21 -14.71
N LEU A 218 -24.20 -8.52 -15.45
CA LEU A 218 -24.57 -7.14 -15.17
C LEU A 218 -25.32 -7.03 -13.82
N ALA A 219 -26.16 -8.02 -13.49
CA ALA A 219 -26.87 -8.07 -12.22
C ALA A 219 -25.93 -8.41 -11.04
N GLU A 220 -24.87 -9.21 -11.26
CA GLU A 220 -23.80 -9.42 -10.27
C GLU A 220 -23.05 -8.14 -9.92
N GLU A 221 -22.87 -7.25 -10.89
CA GLU A 221 -22.16 -5.97 -10.76
C GLU A 221 -23.10 -4.78 -10.52
N GLU A 222 -24.39 -5.05 -10.24
CA GLU A 222 -25.43 -4.04 -9.95
C GLU A 222 -25.64 -3.01 -11.09
N MET A 223 -25.33 -3.37 -12.34
CA MET A 223 -25.46 -2.54 -13.54
C MET A 223 -26.87 -2.62 -14.14
N TYR A 224 -27.91 -2.35 -13.35
CA TYR A 224 -29.31 -2.54 -13.74
C TYR A 224 -29.80 -1.61 -14.86
N ARG A 225 -29.17 -0.45 -15.05
CA ARG A 225 -29.50 0.46 -16.16
C ARG A 225 -29.17 -0.18 -17.51
N ASP A 226 -28.01 -0.82 -17.58
CA ASP A 226 -27.52 -1.46 -18.80
C ASP A 226 -28.39 -2.66 -19.19
N ILE A 227 -28.89 -3.40 -18.20
CA ILE A 227 -29.86 -4.48 -18.43
C ILE A 227 -31.12 -3.94 -19.11
N ARG A 228 -31.66 -2.80 -18.64
CA ARG A 228 -32.83 -2.16 -19.26
C ARG A 228 -32.54 -1.69 -20.69
N GLU A 229 -31.37 -1.09 -20.91
CA GLU A 229 -30.98 -0.61 -22.24
C GLU A 229 -30.82 -1.77 -23.25
N ILE A 230 -30.25 -2.91 -22.82
CA ILE A 230 -30.15 -4.11 -23.65
C ILE A 230 -31.53 -4.70 -23.90
N TYR A 231 -32.35 -4.84 -22.86
CA TYR A 231 -33.70 -5.40 -22.94
C TYR A 231 -34.57 -4.64 -23.96
N GLY A 232 -34.45 -3.31 -24.03
CA GLY A 232 -35.18 -2.49 -25.01
C GLY A 232 -34.78 -2.69 -26.48
N LYS A 233 -33.62 -3.32 -26.75
CA LYS A 233 -33.02 -3.43 -28.09
C LYS A 233 -33.01 -4.86 -28.66
N ILE A 234 -33.35 -5.86 -27.85
CA ILE A 234 -33.33 -7.29 -28.23
C ILE A 234 -34.71 -7.78 -28.68
N SER A 235 -34.74 -8.91 -29.40
CA SER A 235 -35.96 -9.59 -29.83
C SER A 235 -36.76 -10.17 -28.65
N GLU A 236 -38.07 -10.37 -28.83
CA GLU A 236 -38.94 -10.95 -27.79
C GLU A 236 -38.47 -12.34 -27.33
N GLU A 237 -37.93 -13.16 -28.23
CA GLU A 237 -37.38 -14.48 -27.87
C GLU A 237 -36.19 -14.35 -26.90
N LEU A 238 -35.33 -13.34 -27.09
CA LEU A 238 -34.19 -13.08 -26.21
C LEU A 238 -34.61 -12.41 -24.90
N LYS A 239 -35.69 -11.62 -24.92
CA LYS A 239 -36.27 -11.03 -23.70
C LYS A 239 -36.73 -12.10 -22.73
N GLU A 240 -37.45 -13.12 -23.21
CA GLU A 240 -37.90 -14.23 -22.36
C GLU A 240 -36.70 -15.01 -21.78
N LYS A 241 -35.70 -15.35 -22.61
CA LYS A 241 -34.48 -16.01 -22.13
C LYS A 241 -33.69 -15.16 -21.11
N MET A 242 -33.67 -13.84 -21.28
CA MET A 242 -33.04 -12.92 -20.34
C MET A 242 -33.81 -12.89 -19.00
N LYS A 243 -35.15 -12.88 -19.02
CA LYS A 243 -35.98 -12.94 -17.81
C LYS A 243 -35.76 -14.23 -17.04
N GLU A 244 -35.77 -15.37 -17.73
CA GLU A 244 -35.51 -16.68 -17.12
C GLU A 244 -34.15 -16.70 -16.42
N ALA A 245 -33.09 -16.25 -17.11
CA ALA A 245 -31.75 -16.22 -16.53
C ALA A 245 -31.62 -15.29 -15.30
N LEU A 246 -32.30 -14.13 -15.31
CA LEU A 246 -32.32 -13.21 -14.18
C LEU A 246 -33.16 -13.75 -13.01
N LEU A 247 -34.24 -14.47 -13.29
CA LEU A 247 -35.08 -15.12 -12.29
C LEU A 247 -34.31 -16.26 -11.59
N ASP A 248 -33.65 -17.13 -12.36
CA ASP A 248 -32.78 -18.19 -11.82
C ASP A 248 -31.70 -17.62 -10.90
N TYR A 249 -31.09 -16.51 -11.33
CA TYR A 249 -30.08 -15.80 -10.54
C TYR A 249 -30.66 -15.17 -9.26
N TYR A 250 -31.86 -14.59 -9.33
CA TYR A 250 -32.58 -14.07 -8.17
C TYR A 250 -32.90 -15.18 -7.15
N GLU A 251 -33.42 -16.32 -7.59
CA GLU A 251 -33.72 -17.46 -6.72
C GLU A 251 -32.46 -17.99 -6.02
N PHE A 252 -31.35 -18.12 -6.76
CA PHE A 252 -30.05 -18.50 -6.22
C PHE A 252 -29.55 -17.52 -5.15
N ARG A 253 -29.69 -16.20 -5.39
CA ARG A 253 -29.27 -15.16 -4.46
C ARG A 253 -30.17 -15.07 -3.22
N LYS A 254 -31.48 -15.35 -3.35
CA LYS A 254 -32.45 -15.36 -2.25
C LYS A 254 -32.07 -16.38 -1.18
N LEU A 255 -31.55 -17.55 -1.59
CA LEU A 255 -31.02 -18.58 -0.71
C LEU A 255 -29.76 -18.15 0.07
N SER A 256 -29.06 -17.12 -0.42
CA SER A 256 -27.78 -16.65 0.14
C SER A 256 -27.92 -15.47 1.12
N GLY A 257 -29.14 -15.01 1.43
CA GLY A 257 -29.41 -14.05 2.50
C GLY A 257 -28.99 -12.58 2.25
N ARG A 258 -28.76 -12.17 0.99
CA ARG A 258 -28.43 -10.77 0.64
C ARG A 258 -29.69 -9.95 0.34
N SER A 259 -29.60 -8.62 0.47
CA SER A 259 -30.66 -7.68 0.07
C SER A 259 -30.83 -7.69 -1.46
N LEU A 260 -32.06 -7.90 -1.96
CA LEU A 260 -32.37 -8.07 -3.39
C LEU A 260 -33.36 -7.05 -3.96
N LYS A 261 -33.66 -5.98 -3.22
CA LYS A 261 -34.72 -5.01 -3.58
C LYS A 261 -34.60 -4.47 -5.00
N ASP A 262 -33.40 -4.08 -5.43
CA ASP A 262 -33.19 -3.47 -6.75
C ASP A 262 -33.33 -4.50 -7.90
N LEU A 263 -32.97 -5.76 -7.64
CA LEU A 263 -33.17 -6.85 -8.60
C LEU A 263 -34.64 -7.28 -8.68
N GLU A 264 -35.37 -7.28 -7.55
CA GLU A 264 -36.82 -7.50 -7.52
C GLU A 264 -37.59 -6.41 -8.28
N GLU A 265 -37.18 -5.15 -8.11
CA GLU A 265 -37.77 -4.02 -8.82
C GLU A 265 -37.51 -4.14 -10.32
N LEU A 266 -36.27 -4.46 -10.72
CA LEU A 266 -35.94 -4.73 -12.12
C LEU A 266 -36.78 -5.88 -12.70
N LEU A 267 -36.90 -7.02 -12.00
CA LEU A 267 -37.71 -8.15 -12.48
C LEU A 267 -39.19 -7.78 -12.65
N LYS A 268 -39.76 -7.00 -11.73
CA LYS A 268 -41.13 -6.48 -11.85
C LYS A 268 -41.30 -5.55 -13.05
N GLU A 269 -40.35 -4.64 -13.28
CA GLU A 269 -40.36 -3.76 -14.46
C GLU A 269 -40.27 -4.54 -15.77
N LEU A 270 -39.54 -5.67 -15.79
CA LEU A 270 -39.45 -6.56 -16.93
C LEU A 270 -40.68 -7.48 -17.09
N GLY A 271 -41.68 -7.37 -16.20
CA GLY A 271 -42.92 -8.15 -16.24
C GLY A 271 -42.83 -9.55 -15.63
N VAL A 272 -41.87 -9.78 -14.75
CA VAL A 272 -41.69 -11.05 -14.02
C VAL A 272 -42.21 -10.89 -12.59
N GLU A 273 -43.21 -11.69 -12.19
CA GLU A 273 -43.67 -11.72 -10.80
C GLU A 273 -42.76 -12.62 -9.95
N VAL A 274 -42.05 -11.99 -9.01
CA VAL A 274 -41.22 -12.68 -8.01
C VAL A 274 -42.00 -12.87 -6.71
N LYS A 275 -42.10 -14.11 -6.22
CA LYS A 275 -42.69 -14.49 -4.93
C LYS A 275 -41.63 -14.62 -3.83
#